data_AF-A0A1F3K8Z9-F1
#
_entry.id   AF-A0A1F3K8Z9-F1
#
_cell.length_a   1.000
_cell.length_b   1.000
_cell.length_c   1.000
_cell.angle_alpha   90.00
_cell.angle_beta   90.00
_cell.angle_gamma   90.00
#
_symmetry.space_group_name_H-M   'P 1'
#
loop_
_entity.id
_entity.type
_entity.pdbx_description
1 polymer ?
#
loop_
_entity_poly.entity_id
_entity_poly.type
_entity_poly.pdbx_seq_one_letter_code
_entity_poly.pdbx_strand_id
1 'polypeptide(L)'
;MFEKYEKIPDMTWNKENIIKIEVNIDDTVSLHNVYINIRNTGQYKYSNLYIFMKAEGVSNSFEDTIDCILADDSGRWLGDGLGDLWDSQYLIRQNVRFPNAGKYTFHLQQGMRDDLLEDVSDVGISIEKSIK
;
A
#
# COMPACT_ATOMS: atom_id res chain seq x y z
N MET A 1 -9.16 4.30 13.21
CA MET A 1 -8.36 3.51 12.27
C MET A 1 -9.07 3.56 10.94
N PHE A 2 -8.33 3.87 9.88
CA PHE A 2 -8.80 3.80 8.50
C PHE A 2 -8.05 2.66 7.82
N GLU A 3 -8.75 1.86 7.03
CA GLU A 3 -8.16 0.82 6.19
C GLU A 3 -9.01 0.71 4.94
N LYS A 4 -8.36 0.69 3.78
CA LYS A 4 -9.03 0.48 2.50
C LYS A 4 -8.14 -0.29 1.55
N TYR A 5 -8.71 -1.33 0.95
CA TYR A 5 -8.13 -2.08 -0.17
C TYR A 5 -8.87 -1.74 -1.46
N GLU A 6 -8.13 -1.70 -2.55
CA GLU A 6 -8.64 -1.67 -3.91
C GLU A 6 -8.26 -2.98 -4.60
N LYS A 7 -9.25 -3.62 -5.22
CA LYS A 7 -9.05 -4.86 -5.96
C LYS A 7 -8.35 -4.58 -7.28
N ILE A 8 -7.38 -5.40 -7.61
CA ILE A 8 -6.77 -5.43 -8.94
C ILE A 8 -7.63 -6.34 -9.84
N PRO A 9 -8.19 -5.81 -10.96
CA PRO A 9 -8.97 -6.61 -11.89
C PRO A 9 -8.15 -7.80 -12.41
N ASP A 10 -8.78 -8.98 -12.43
CA ASP A 10 -8.18 -10.24 -12.90
C ASP A 10 -6.83 -10.58 -12.25
N MET A 11 -6.57 -10.03 -11.05
CA MET A 11 -5.29 -10.12 -10.33
C MET A 11 -4.07 -9.70 -11.16
N THR A 12 -4.29 -8.88 -12.19
CA THR A 12 -3.27 -8.47 -13.16
C THR A 12 -3.10 -6.95 -13.11
N TRP A 13 -2.04 -6.50 -12.45
CA TRP A 13 -1.78 -5.08 -12.27
C TRP A 13 -0.98 -4.51 -13.44
N ASN A 14 -1.71 -3.86 -14.35
CA ASN A 14 -1.09 -3.08 -15.43
C ASN A 14 -0.30 -1.90 -14.85
N LYS A 15 0.92 -1.68 -15.35
CA LYS A 15 1.83 -0.61 -14.91
C LYS A 15 1.25 0.80 -15.07
N GLU A 16 0.39 1.01 -16.08
CA GLU A 16 -0.29 2.28 -16.32
C GLU A 16 -1.55 2.45 -15.45
N ASN A 17 -2.01 1.39 -14.79
CA ASN A 17 -3.16 1.45 -13.89
C ASN A 17 -2.74 1.97 -12.51
N ILE A 18 -2.91 3.28 -12.31
CA ILE A 18 -2.66 3.94 -11.03
C ILE A 18 -3.88 3.78 -10.12
N ILE A 19 -3.70 3.08 -9.02
CA ILE A 19 -4.74 2.87 -8.00
C ILE A 19 -4.84 4.11 -7.13
N LYS A 20 -6.06 4.64 -6.95
CA LYS A 20 -6.33 5.85 -6.17
C LYS A 20 -7.15 5.54 -4.93
N ILE A 21 -6.62 5.88 -3.77
CA ILE A 21 -7.27 5.69 -2.48
C ILE A 21 -7.46 7.06 -1.82
N GLU A 22 -8.72 7.43 -1.59
CA GLU A 22 -9.07 8.68 -0.92
C GLU A 22 -9.42 8.43 0.55
N VAL A 23 -8.92 9.29 1.43
CA VAL A 23 -9.23 9.32 2.85
C VAL A 23 -9.53 10.75 3.29
N ASN A 24 -10.57 10.92 4.11
CA ASN A 24 -10.83 12.19 4.77
C ASN A 24 -10.19 12.16 6.17
N ILE A 25 -9.31 13.12 6.43
CA ILE A 25 -8.64 13.27 7.72
C ILE A 25 -9.27 14.45 8.47
N ASP A 26 -9.84 14.18 9.63
CA ASP A 26 -10.39 15.21 10.52
C ASP A 26 -9.48 15.50 11.73
N ASP A 27 -8.64 14.53 12.11
CA ASP A 27 -7.74 14.63 13.27
C ASP A 27 -6.34 15.09 12.85
N THR A 28 -6.06 16.38 13.06
CA THR A 28 -4.77 17.03 12.80
C THR A 28 -3.88 17.15 14.04
N VAL A 29 -4.33 16.64 15.18
CA VAL A 29 -3.62 16.77 16.47
C VAL A 29 -2.87 15.49 16.80
N SER A 30 -3.51 14.34 16.60
CA SER A 30 -2.91 13.04 16.87
C SER A 30 -1.79 12.70 15.89
N LEU A 31 -0.83 11.91 16.36
CA LEU A 31 0.17 11.27 15.50
C LEU A 31 -0.44 10.02 14.88
N HIS A 32 -0.08 9.74 13.64
CA HIS A 32 -0.58 8.61 12.88
C HIS A 32 0.57 7.82 12.26
N ASN A 33 0.37 6.51 12.12
CA ASN A 33 1.20 5.64 11.30
C ASN A 33 0.44 5.37 9.99
N VAL A 34 1.15 5.45 8.87
CA VAL A 34 0.62 5.20 7.54
C VAL A 34 1.31 3.96 6.98
N TYR A 35 0.49 3.02 6.52
CA TYR A 35 0.93 1.75 5.98
C TYR A 35 0.42 1.57 4.56
N ILE A 36 1.17 0.80 3.78
CA ILE A 36 0.67 0.18 2.55
C ILE A 36 0.36 -1.28 2.84
N ASN A 37 -0.73 -1.78 2.29
CA ASN A 37 -1.12 -3.18 2.41
C ASN A 37 -1.11 -3.82 1.04
N ILE A 38 -0.60 -5.04 0.94
CA ILE A 38 -0.48 -5.80 -0.31
C ILE A 38 -1.05 -7.18 -0.09
N ARG A 39 -1.93 -7.61 -0.99
CA ARG A 39 -2.39 -8.99 -1.05
C ARG A 39 -1.96 -9.63 -2.35
N ASN A 40 -1.15 -10.68 -2.25
CA ASN A 40 -0.70 -11.48 -3.39
C ASN A 40 -1.21 -12.92 -3.29
N THR A 41 -1.23 -13.64 -4.42
CA THR A 41 -1.52 -15.08 -4.43
C THR A 41 -0.26 -15.89 -4.14
N GLY A 42 -0.41 -17.19 -3.86
CA GLY A 42 0.71 -18.12 -3.76
C GLY A 42 1.45 -18.37 -5.08
N GLN A 43 0.91 -17.93 -6.21
CA GLN A 43 1.54 -18.05 -7.54
C GLN A 43 2.38 -16.82 -7.93
N TYR A 44 2.35 -15.76 -7.11
CA TYR A 44 3.16 -14.57 -7.36
C TYR A 44 4.64 -14.91 -7.51
N LYS A 45 5.24 -14.42 -8.61
CA LYS A 45 6.54 -14.93 -9.08
C LYS A 45 7.77 -14.26 -8.47
N TYR A 46 7.59 -13.22 -7.65
CA TYR A 46 8.70 -12.47 -7.06
C TYR A 46 8.65 -12.50 -5.53
N SER A 47 9.81 -12.36 -4.89
CA SER A 47 9.89 -12.24 -3.43
C SER A 47 9.60 -10.82 -2.93
N ASN A 48 9.50 -9.84 -3.83
CA ASN A 48 9.22 -8.45 -3.47
C ASN A 48 8.39 -7.73 -4.54
N LEU A 49 7.81 -6.60 -4.14
CA LEU A 49 7.03 -5.71 -4.99
C LEU A 49 7.45 -4.26 -4.76
N TYR A 50 7.96 -3.61 -5.79
CA TYR A 50 8.19 -2.17 -5.77
C TYR A 50 6.90 -1.40 -6.03
N ILE A 51 6.67 -0.34 -5.26
CA ILE A 51 5.54 0.57 -5.44
C ILE A 51 6.02 2.00 -5.46
N PHE A 52 5.65 2.71 -6.52
CA PHE A 52 5.73 4.17 -6.55
C PHE A 52 4.45 4.72 -5.91
N MET A 53 4.62 5.39 -4.77
CA MET A 53 3.52 6.01 -4.04
C MET A 53 3.62 7.53 -4.19
N LYS A 54 2.49 8.17 -4.52
CA LYS A 54 2.31 9.61 -4.38
C LYS A 54 1.15 9.90 -3.44
N ALA A 55 1.38 10.66 -2.39
CA ALA A 55 0.35 11.17 -1.49
C ALA A 55 0.11 12.66 -1.77
N GLU A 56 -1.13 13.02 -2.05
CA GLU A 56 -1.56 14.40 -2.28
C GLU A 56 -2.50 14.83 -1.15
N GLY A 57 -2.07 15.80 -0.35
CA GLY A 57 -2.89 16.44 0.68
C GLY A 57 -3.39 17.82 0.24
N VAL A 58 -4.04 18.53 1.17
CA VAL A 58 -4.64 19.85 0.91
C VAL A 58 -3.63 20.90 0.44
N SER A 59 -2.41 20.88 0.99
CA SER A 59 -1.38 21.91 0.74
C SER A 59 -0.05 21.37 0.23
N ASN A 60 0.13 20.05 0.26
CA ASN A 60 1.42 19.41 0.09
C ASN A 60 1.26 18.04 -0.55
N SER A 61 2.22 17.68 -1.41
CA SER A 61 2.37 16.34 -1.94
C SER A 61 3.67 15.71 -1.44
N PHE A 62 3.71 14.39 -1.46
CA PHE A 62 4.86 13.60 -1.07
C PHE A 62 4.94 12.36 -1.98
N GLU A 63 6.14 11.96 -2.38
CA GLU A 63 6.38 10.80 -3.24
C GLU A 63 7.43 9.88 -2.60
N ASP A 64 7.21 8.57 -2.69
CA ASP A 64 8.14 7.55 -2.20
C ASP A 64 8.21 6.36 -3.15
N THR A 65 9.31 5.62 -3.06
CA THR A 65 9.44 4.29 -3.67
C THR A 65 9.58 3.27 -2.55
N ILE A 66 8.64 2.34 -2.49
CA ILE A 66 8.53 1.37 -1.40
C ILE A 66 8.95 0.00 -1.95
N ASP A 67 9.82 -0.69 -1.22
CA ASP A 67 10.17 -2.09 -1.47
C ASP A 67 9.40 -3.00 -0.50
N CYS A 68 8.35 -3.64 -0.99
CA CYS A 68 7.53 -4.55 -0.19
C CYS A 68 8.10 -5.97 -0.30
N ILE A 69 8.89 -6.42 0.68
CA ILE A 69 9.42 -7.78 0.72
C ILE A 69 8.31 -8.74 1.13
N LEU A 70 7.80 -9.51 0.16
CA LEU A 70 6.65 -10.42 0.32
C LEU A 70 7.07 -11.83 0.76
N ALA A 71 8.26 -12.29 0.38
CA ALA A 71 8.80 -13.60 0.75
C ALA A 71 10.26 -13.51 1.20
N ASP A 72 10.69 -14.48 2.02
CA ASP A 72 12.10 -14.65 2.39
C ASP A 72 12.94 -15.31 1.28
N ASP A 73 14.25 -15.43 1.50
CA ASP A 73 15.20 -16.04 0.55
C ASP A 73 14.91 -17.51 0.24
N SER A 74 14.10 -18.19 1.07
CA SER A 74 13.66 -19.57 0.84
C SER A 74 12.37 -19.65 0.00
N GLY A 75 11.77 -18.50 -0.33
CA GLY A 75 10.50 -18.40 -1.04
C GLY A 75 9.27 -18.54 -0.15
N ARG A 76 9.44 -18.50 1.18
CA ARG A 76 8.30 -18.53 2.11
C ARG A 76 7.72 -17.13 2.25
N TRP A 77 6.42 -17.01 2.01
CA TRP A 77 5.65 -15.78 2.19
C TRP A 77 5.69 -15.28 3.63
N LEU A 78 5.86 -13.96 3.80
CA LEU A 78 6.01 -13.28 5.08
C LEU A 78 4.70 -12.74 5.64
N GLY A 79 3.68 -12.56 4.79
CA GLY A 79 2.36 -12.09 5.17
C GLY A 79 1.51 -13.12 5.92
N ASP A 80 0.36 -12.69 6.38
CA ASP A 80 -0.65 -13.58 6.97
C ASP A 80 -1.43 -14.30 5.87
N GLY A 81 -1.40 -15.63 5.89
CA GLY A 81 -2.02 -16.48 4.88
C GLY A 81 -3.49 -16.78 5.15
N LEU A 82 -4.36 -16.59 4.16
CA LEU A 82 -5.76 -17.06 4.16
C LEU A 82 -6.08 -17.73 2.82
N GLY A 83 -6.15 -19.06 2.81
CA GLY A 83 -6.32 -19.82 1.58
C GLY A 83 -5.09 -19.68 0.70
N ASP A 84 -5.27 -19.19 -0.53
CA ASP A 84 -4.18 -18.94 -1.48
C ASP A 84 -3.70 -17.47 -1.48
N LEU A 85 -4.21 -16.65 -0.56
CA LEU A 85 -3.85 -15.24 -0.45
C LEU A 85 -2.92 -14.99 0.73
N TRP A 86 -1.97 -14.08 0.54
CA TRP A 86 -1.01 -13.63 1.54
C TRP A 86 -1.16 -12.13 1.72
N ASP A 87 -1.43 -11.69 2.94
CA ASP A 87 -1.68 -10.29 3.29
C ASP A 87 -0.50 -9.70 4.06
N SER A 88 0.12 -8.67 3.51
CA SER A 88 1.32 -8.05 4.07
C SER A 88 1.13 -6.55 4.25
N GLN A 89 1.57 -6.03 5.38
CA GLN A 89 1.48 -4.61 5.72
C GLN A 89 2.87 -4.02 5.97
N TYR A 90 3.16 -2.87 5.35
CA TYR A 90 4.46 -2.19 5.46
C TYR A 90 4.29 -0.74 5.93
N LEU A 91 5.02 -0.38 6.99
CA LEU A 91 5.02 0.97 7.54
C LEU A 91 5.75 1.93 6.60
N ILE A 92 5.03 2.93 6.08
CA ILE A 92 5.59 3.92 5.14
C ILE A 92 6.01 5.18 5.88
N ARG A 93 5.18 5.62 6.84
CA ARG A 93 5.46 6.80 7.64
C ARG A 93 5.01 6.58 9.07
N GLN A 94 5.92 6.77 10.01
CA GLN A 94 5.66 6.65 11.43
C GLN A 94 5.44 8.02 12.07
N ASN A 95 4.53 8.10 13.03
CA ASN A 95 4.33 9.27 13.89
C ASN A 95 4.13 10.58 13.10
N VAL A 96 3.41 10.52 11.99
CA VAL A 96 3.13 11.71 11.18
C VAL A 96 1.91 12.44 11.68
N ARG A 97 1.97 13.77 11.62
CA ARG A 97 0.81 14.64 11.82
C ARG A 97 0.32 15.13 10.47
N PHE A 98 -0.97 14.99 10.23
CA PHE A 98 -1.60 15.62 9.06
C PHE A 98 -1.73 17.13 9.32
N PRO A 99 -1.11 17.98 8.49
CA PRO A 99 -1.06 19.42 8.76
C PRO A 99 -2.42 20.11 8.62
N ASN A 100 -3.32 19.56 7.81
CA ASN A 100 -4.63 20.13 7.54
C ASN A 100 -5.70 19.03 7.58
N ALA A 101 -6.91 19.39 8.03
CA ALA A 101 -8.06 18.52 7.87
C ALA A 101 -8.54 18.57 6.42
N GLY A 102 -9.07 17.46 5.91
CA GLY A 102 -9.62 17.38 4.56
C GLY A 102 -9.25 16.09 3.84
N LYS A 103 -9.44 16.10 2.52
CA LYS A 103 -9.21 14.94 1.67
C LYS A 103 -7.74 14.78 1.34
N TYR A 104 -7.23 13.56 1.52
CA TYR A 104 -5.93 13.11 1.08
C TYR A 104 -6.14 11.98 0.05
N THR A 105 -5.35 12.00 -1.01
CA THR A 105 -5.39 11.00 -2.08
C THR A 105 -4.02 10.33 -2.20
N PHE A 106 -4.01 9.00 -2.05
CA PHE A 106 -2.86 8.15 -2.29
C PHE A 106 -2.97 7.53 -3.68
N HIS A 107 -1.94 7.71 -4.48
CA HIS A 107 -1.78 7.09 -5.79
C HIS A 107 -0.72 6.01 -5.66
N LEU A 108 -1.08 4.78 -6.00
CA LEU A 108 -0.19 3.61 -5.95
C LEU A 108 0.00 3.10 -7.37
N GLN A 109 1.26 2.93 -7.77
CA GLN A 109 1.64 2.38 -9.07
C GLN A 109 2.70 1.29 -8.86
N GLN A 110 2.54 0.16 -9.55
CA GLN A 110 3.56 -0.90 -9.52
C GLN A 110 4.84 -0.44 -10.22
N GLY A 111 5.97 -0.65 -9.54
CA GLY A 111 7.31 -0.28 -9.99
C GLY A 111 8.10 -1.45 -10.56
N MET A 112 7.43 -2.52 -10.97
CA MET A 112 8.08 -3.72 -11.48
C MET A 112 8.48 -3.57 -12.95
N ARG A 113 9.26 -4.54 -13.43
CA ARG A 113 9.71 -4.60 -14.84
C ARG A 113 8.60 -5.04 -15.78
N ASP A 114 7.65 -5.84 -15.31
CA ASP A 114 6.53 -6.30 -16.13
C ASP A 114 5.51 -5.18 -16.34
N ASP A 115 5.01 -5.06 -17.58
CA ASP A 115 3.89 -4.17 -17.87
C ASP A 115 2.58 -4.69 -17.29
N LEU A 116 2.43 -6.02 -17.21
CA LEU A 116 1.32 -6.72 -16.59
C LEU A 116 1.86 -7.58 -15.45
N LEU A 117 1.65 -7.14 -14.22
CA LEU A 117 2.09 -7.85 -13.03
C LEU A 117 0.97 -8.75 -12.53
N GLU A 118 1.09 -10.05 -12.78
CA GLU A 118 0.11 -11.06 -12.36
C GLU A 118 0.19 -11.35 -10.85
N ASP A 119 -0.86 -11.98 -10.33
CA ASP A 119 -0.96 -12.52 -8.97
C ASP A 119 -0.92 -11.49 -7.83
N VAL A 120 -1.30 -10.24 -8.12
CA VAL A 120 -1.60 -9.24 -7.10
C VAL A 120 -3.12 -9.08 -7.02
N SER A 121 -3.71 -9.45 -5.88
CA SER A 121 -5.16 -9.42 -5.65
C SER A 121 -5.66 -8.03 -5.24
N ASP A 122 -4.99 -7.42 -4.28
CA ASP A 122 -5.42 -6.16 -3.68
C ASP A 122 -4.21 -5.31 -3.28
N VAL A 123 -4.39 -4.00 -3.34
CA VAL A 123 -3.46 -3.03 -2.72
C VAL A 123 -4.24 -2.00 -1.92
N GLY A 124 -3.67 -1.56 -0.81
CA GLY A 124 -4.40 -0.76 0.16
C GLY A 124 -3.55 0.23 0.93
N ILE A 125 -4.24 1.11 1.65
CA ILE A 125 -3.65 2.03 2.63
C ILE A 125 -4.36 1.83 3.97
N SER A 126 -3.57 1.75 5.03
CA SER A 126 -4.05 1.82 6.42
C SER A 126 -3.47 3.02 7.14
N ILE A 127 -4.29 3.69 7.92
CA ILE A 127 -3.91 4.84 8.76
C ILE A 127 -4.42 4.60 10.17
N GLU A 128 -3.48 4.53 11.10
CA GLU A 128 -3.74 4.24 12.50
C GLU A 128 -3.21 5.35 13.38
N LYS A 129 -3.89 5.62 14.50
CA LYS A 129 -3.34 6.52 15.51
C LYS A 129 -2.13 5.83 16.13
N SER A 130 -1.01 6.54 16.16
CA SER A 130 0.18 6.04 16.83
C SER A 130 -0.05 6.12 18.33
N ILE A 131 -0.10 4.97 18.99
CA ILE A 131 -0.12 4.89 20.45
C ILE A 131 1.34 4.95 20.89
N LYS A 132 1.68 6.03 21.61
CA LYS A 132 2.99 6.20 22.22
C LYS A 132 3.10 5.39 23.50
#